data_AF-A0A4Q9HKC0-F1
#
_entry.id   AF-A0A4Q9HKC0-F1
#
_cell.length_a   1.000
_cell.length_b   1.000
_cell.length_c   1.000
_cell.angle_alpha   90.00
_cell.angle_beta   90.00
_cell.angle_gamma   90.00
#
_symmetry.space_group_name_H-M   'P 1'
#
loop_
_entity.id
_entity.type
_entity.pdbx_description
1 polymer ?
#
loop_
_entity_poly.entity_id
_entity_poly.type
_entity_poly.pdbx_seq_one_letter_code
_entity_poly.pdbx_strand_id
1 'polypeptide(L)'
;MSTTTRDEVLAVEQEAVDRAYDCYTARLAEMSGTSTAMASASGKDGIANRFEAEARAAAYDGLGDEALVFTRVDVPEEPGAAPRPWYIGRRGVQDASNEPVVLLWTSPLAKKWREALPENPGEVVLRRQLRCVQRVVEGYFDEIAPPVS
;
A
#
# COMPACT_ATOMS: atom_id res chain seq x y z
N MET A 1 -25.28 0.82 17.35
CA MET A 1 -23.83 0.63 17.18
C MET A 1 -23.65 -0.77 16.62
N SER A 2 -23.24 -0.89 15.36
CA SER A 2 -22.98 -2.20 14.77
C SER A 2 -21.64 -2.69 15.32
N THR A 3 -21.67 -3.71 16.16
CA THR A 3 -20.46 -4.42 16.56
C THR A 3 -19.97 -5.19 15.35
N THR A 4 -19.05 -4.61 14.58
CA THR A 4 -18.40 -5.31 13.48
C THR A 4 -17.65 -6.50 14.06
N THR A 5 -17.99 -7.70 13.59
CA THR A 5 -17.33 -8.93 14.00
C THR A 5 -15.90 -8.97 13.46
N ARG A 6 -15.04 -9.76 14.10
CA ARG A 6 -13.65 -9.94 13.64
C ARG A 6 -13.59 -10.41 12.19
N ASP A 7 -14.51 -11.28 11.79
CA ASP A 7 -14.57 -11.84 10.44
C ASP A 7 -14.97 -10.78 9.40
N GLU A 8 -15.90 -9.89 9.74
CA GLU A 8 -16.25 -8.75 8.88
C GLU A 8 -15.08 -7.79 8.71
N VAL A 9 -14.30 -7.54 9.79
CA VAL A 9 -13.06 -6.74 9.66
C VAL A 9 -12.08 -7.44 8.74
N LEU A 10 -11.81 -8.73 8.94
CA LEU A 10 -10.89 -9.49 8.10
C LEU A 10 -11.31 -9.49 6.63
N ALA A 11 -12.60 -9.63 6.33
CA ALA A 11 -13.11 -9.56 4.97
C ALA A 11 -12.85 -8.20 4.31
N VAL A 12 -13.11 -7.09 5.03
CA VAL A 12 -12.82 -5.73 4.54
C VAL A 12 -11.32 -5.53 4.29
N GLU A 13 -10.47 -5.97 5.21
CA GLU A 13 -9.02 -5.85 5.03
C GLU A 13 -8.53 -6.74 3.87
N GLN A 14 -9.11 -7.93 3.69
CA GLN A 14 -8.79 -8.83 2.59
C GLN A 14 -9.14 -8.20 1.23
N GLU A 15 -10.33 -7.62 1.08
CA GLU A 15 -10.73 -6.91 -0.15
C GLU A 15 -9.76 -5.78 -0.51
N ALA A 16 -9.31 -5.02 0.50
CA ALA A 16 -8.37 -3.93 0.28
C ALA A 16 -6.96 -4.42 -0.09
N VAL A 17 -6.49 -5.50 0.54
CA VAL A 17 -5.22 -6.15 0.20
C VAL A 17 -5.28 -6.75 -1.19
N ASP A 18 -6.38 -7.39 -1.58
CA ASP A 18 -6.57 -7.91 -2.94
C ASP A 18 -6.53 -6.79 -3.97
N ARG A 19 -7.25 -5.67 -3.74
CA ARG A 19 -7.17 -4.49 -4.61
C ARG A 19 -5.73 -3.98 -4.73
N ALA A 20 -4.97 -3.96 -3.63
CA ALA A 20 -3.58 -3.53 -3.64
C ALA A 20 -2.69 -4.44 -4.50
N TYR A 21 -2.86 -5.76 -4.38
CA TYR A 21 -2.13 -6.73 -5.21
C TYR A 21 -2.52 -6.64 -6.69
N ASP A 22 -3.80 -6.46 -7.00
CA ASP A 22 -4.26 -6.31 -8.39
C ASP A 22 -3.66 -5.05 -9.04
N CYS A 23 -3.64 -3.92 -8.31
CA CYS A 23 -3.00 -2.68 -8.78
C CYS A 23 -1.48 -2.84 -8.92
N TYR A 24 -0.83 -3.53 -7.97
CA TYR A 24 0.60 -3.82 -8.01
C TYR A 24 0.97 -4.65 -9.25
N THR A 25 0.24 -5.73 -9.51
CA THR A 25 0.47 -6.61 -10.67
C THR A 25 0.20 -5.87 -11.98
N ALA A 26 -0.89 -5.09 -12.06
CA ALA A 26 -1.18 -4.28 -13.25
C ALA A 26 -0.05 -3.28 -13.53
N ARG A 27 0.45 -2.58 -12.51
CA ARG A 27 1.54 -1.63 -12.65
C ARG A 27 2.84 -2.28 -13.08
N LEU A 28 3.15 -3.47 -12.54
CA LEU A 28 4.31 -4.23 -12.95
C LEU A 28 4.23 -4.65 -14.42
N ALA A 29 3.05 -5.07 -14.89
CA ALA A 29 2.82 -5.41 -16.29
C ALA A 29 3.02 -4.19 -17.22
N GLU A 30 2.52 -3.01 -16.84
CA GLU A 30 2.73 -1.76 -17.58
C GLU A 30 4.21 -1.39 -17.68
N MET A 31 4.95 -1.47 -16.57
CA MET A 31 6.38 -1.15 -16.53
C MET A 31 7.18 -2.11 -17.41
N SER A 32 6.85 -3.40 -17.38
CA SER A 32 7.50 -4.43 -18.19
C SER A 32 7.16 -4.30 -19.69
N GLY A 33 5.91 -3.98 -20.01
CA GLY A 33 5.46 -3.71 -21.38
C GLY A 33 6.11 -2.46 -21.99
N THR A 34 6.25 -1.40 -21.20
CA THR A 34 6.93 -0.15 -21.62
C THR A 34 8.41 -0.41 -21.93
N SER A 35 9.08 -1.22 -21.12
CA SER A 35 10.46 -1.65 -21.39
C SER A 35 10.58 -2.36 -22.75
N THR A 36 9.65 -3.28 -23.04
CA THR A 36 9.61 -4.01 -24.32
C THR A 36 9.36 -3.09 -25.52
N ALA A 37 8.52 -2.08 -25.37
CA ALA A 37 8.27 -1.10 -26.43
C ALA A 37 9.51 -0.23 -26.71
N MET A 38 10.18 0.28 -25.66
CA MET A 38 11.44 1.04 -25.81
C MET A 38 12.56 0.19 -26.41
N ALA A 39 12.59 -1.11 -26.11
CA ALA A 39 13.54 -2.06 -26.69
C ALA A 39 13.46 -2.15 -28.22
N SER A 40 12.32 -1.81 -28.83
CA SER A 40 12.10 -1.84 -30.28
C SER A 40 12.60 -0.57 -31.01
N ALA A 41 12.96 0.49 -30.29
CA ALA A 41 13.57 1.70 -30.85
C ALA A 41 15.10 1.52 -30.96
N SER A 42 15.60 1.17 -32.15
CA SER A 42 17.01 0.80 -32.37
C SER A 42 17.97 2.01 -32.28
N GLY A 43 18.85 2.02 -31.27
CA GLY A 43 19.94 2.99 -31.08
C GLY A 43 20.65 2.79 -29.74
N LYS A 44 21.83 3.40 -29.54
CA LYS A 44 22.60 3.33 -28.27
C LYS A 44 21.77 3.83 -27.06
N ASP A 45 20.97 4.88 -27.27
CA ASP A 45 20.08 5.45 -26.24
C ASP A 45 18.91 4.49 -25.91
N GLY A 46 18.45 3.71 -26.88
CA GLY A 46 17.42 2.68 -26.67
C GLY A 46 17.89 1.52 -25.79
N ILE A 47 19.18 1.17 -25.84
CA ILE A 47 19.77 0.12 -24.97
C ILE A 47 19.89 0.61 -23.53
N ALA A 48 20.34 1.85 -23.31
CA ALA A 48 20.45 2.43 -21.97
C ALA A 48 19.07 2.59 -21.31
N ASN A 49 18.09 3.15 -22.04
CA ASN A 49 16.72 3.31 -21.55
C ASN A 49 16.06 1.97 -21.21
N ARG A 50 16.35 0.91 -21.97
CA ARG A 50 15.88 -0.45 -21.68
C ARG A 50 16.42 -0.95 -20.34
N PHE A 51 17.73 -0.87 -20.14
CA PHE A 51 18.36 -1.36 -18.91
C PHE A 51 17.81 -0.64 -17.67
N GLU A 52 17.62 0.67 -17.74
CA GLU A 52 17.01 1.45 -16.67
C GLU A 52 15.54 1.06 -16.41
N ALA A 53 14.76 0.84 -17.46
CA ALA A 53 13.36 0.42 -17.34
C ALA A 53 13.23 -0.98 -16.73
N GLU A 54 14.05 -1.94 -17.16
CA GLU A 54 14.11 -3.29 -16.60
C GLU A 54 14.54 -3.27 -15.13
N ALA A 55 15.58 -2.49 -14.80
CA ALA A 55 16.03 -2.34 -13.42
C ALA A 55 14.93 -1.75 -12.52
N ARG A 56 14.17 -0.77 -13.02
CA ARG A 56 13.04 -0.17 -12.29
C ARG A 56 11.91 -1.19 -12.08
N ALA A 57 11.59 -1.99 -13.09
CA ALA A 57 10.58 -3.04 -12.98
C ALA A 57 11.01 -4.12 -11.98
N ALA A 58 12.27 -4.58 -12.04
CA ALA A 58 12.81 -5.57 -11.12
C ALA A 58 12.83 -5.06 -9.66
N ALA A 59 13.21 -3.78 -9.43
CA ALA A 59 13.15 -3.18 -8.10
C ALA A 59 11.70 -3.12 -7.57
N TYR A 60 10.74 -2.84 -8.45
CA TYR A 60 9.32 -2.84 -8.12
C TYR A 60 8.80 -4.24 -7.77
N ASP A 61 9.15 -5.25 -8.58
CA ASP A 61 8.78 -6.67 -8.43
C ASP A 61 9.45 -7.38 -7.23
N GLY A 62 10.55 -6.83 -6.70
CA GLY A 62 11.37 -7.43 -5.64
C GLY A 62 10.71 -7.51 -4.25
N LEU A 63 9.42 -7.87 -4.18
CA LEU A 63 8.68 -8.16 -2.95
C LEU A 63 8.92 -9.60 -2.47
N GLY A 64 9.12 -10.56 -3.38
CA GLY A 64 9.31 -11.97 -3.04
C GLY A 64 8.14 -12.53 -2.22
N ASP A 65 8.43 -13.17 -1.09
CA ASP A 65 7.41 -13.73 -0.18
C ASP A 65 6.92 -12.73 0.88
N GLU A 66 7.42 -11.49 0.86
CA GLU A 66 6.99 -10.47 1.80
C GLU A 66 5.56 -9.99 1.50
N ALA A 67 4.82 -9.62 2.54
CA ALA A 67 3.53 -8.96 2.36
C ALA A 67 3.68 -7.54 1.79
N LEU A 68 2.83 -7.20 0.81
CA LEU A 68 2.78 -5.86 0.23
C LEU A 68 2.33 -4.82 1.27
N VAL A 69 1.26 -5.14 2.00
CA VAL A 69 0.61 -4.27 2.99
C VAL A 69 0.76 -4.89 4.37
N PHE A 70 1.05 -4.06 5.37
CA PHE A 70 1.20 -4.52 6.76
C PHE A 70 0.59 -3.59 7.81
N THR A 71 0.14 -2.39 7.42
CA THR A 71 -0.56 -1.47 8.33
C THR A 71 -1.69 -0.77 7.59
N ARG A 72 -2.83 -0.60 8.25
CA ARG A 72 -3.89 0.36 7.92
C ARG A 72 -3.90 1.48 8.95
N VAL A 73 -4.06 2.71 8.50
CA VAL A 73 -4.36 3.86 9.37
C VAL A 73 -5.61 4.57 8.90
N ASP A 74 -6.45 5.01 9.82
CA ASP A 74 -7.59 5.87 9.49
C ASP A 74 -7.26 7.30 9.92
N VAL A 75 -7.12 8.19 8.93
CA VAL A 75 -6.70 9.59 9.09
C VAL A 75 -7.48 10.45 8.10
N PRO A 76 -7.80 11.70 8.43
CA PRO A 76 -8.46 12.61 7.51
C PRO A 76 -7.50 13.02 6.38
N GLU A 77 -8.02 13.14 5.16
CA GLU A 77 -7.24 13.59 4.00
C GLU A 77 -6.86 15.08 4.13
N GLU A 78 -7.76 15.88 4.70
CA GLU A 78 -7.56 17.28 5.02
C GLU A 78 -7.95 17.56 6.48
N PRO A 79 -7.32 18.54 7.17
CA PRO A 79 -7.70 18.90 8.53
C PRO A 79 -9.20 19.22 8.66
N GLY A 80 -9.90 18.47 9.52
CA GLY A 80 -11.34 18.63 9.77
C GLY A 80 -12.25 17.76 8.89
N ALA A 81 -11.71 17.01 7.92
CA ALA A 81 -12.47 16.03 7.16
C ALA A 81 -12.76 14.76 7.98
N ALA A 82 -13.67 13.92 7.49
CA ALA A 82 -13.86 12.58 8.05
C ALA A 82 -12.62 11.71 7.82
N PRO A 83 -12.19 10.90 8.80
CA PRO A 83 -11.11 9.95 8.60
C PRO A 83 -11.44 8.94 7.50
N ARG A 84 -10.45 8.62 6.67
CA ARG A 84 -10.53 7.57 5.65
C ARG A 84 -9.38 6.57 5.81
N PRO A 85 -9.51 5.34 5.32
CA PRO A 85 -8.44 4.35 5.42
C PRO A 85 -7.29 4.65 4.47
N TRP A 86 -6.07 4.46 4.96
CA TRP A 86 -4.82 4.47 4.20
C TRP A 86 -4.04 3.21 4.51
N TYR A 87 -3.63 2.50 3.45
CA TYR A 87 -2.80 1.30 3.57
C TYR A 87 -1.34 1.65 3.38
N ILE A 88 -0.49 1.13 4.26
CA ILE A 88 0.95 1.35 4.27
C ILE A 88 1.66 0.04 4.01
N GLY A 89 2.65 0.09 3.12
CA GLY A 89 3.28 -1.11 2.60
C GLY A 89 4.69 -0.94 2.07
N ARG A 90 5.25 -2.04 1.57
CA ARG A 90 6.65 -2.15 1.10
C ARG A 90 6.90 -1.53 -0.26
N ARG A 91 5.83 -1.25 -1.01
CA ARG A 91 5.86 -0.59 -2.31
C ARG A 91 4.78 0.49 -2.33
N GLY A 92 5.09 1.61 -2.98
CA GLY A 92 4.08 2.59 -3.35
C GLY A 92 3.28 2.02 -4.53
N VAL A 93 1.96 1.91 -4.36
CA VAL A 93 1.06 1.39 -5.39
C VAL A 93 -0.01 2.43 -5.66
N GLN A 94 -0.28 2.66 -6.94
CA GLN A 94 -1.34 3.55 -7.41
C GLN A 94 -2.26 2.75 -8.31
N ASP A 95 -3.52 3.18 -8.39
CA ASP A 95 -4.45 2.63 -9.37
C ASP A 95 -4.30 3.30 -10.75
N ALA A 96 -5.16 2.92 -11.70
CA ALA A 96 -5.15 3.44 -13.07
C ALA A 96 -5.41 4.96 -13.15
N SER A 97 -6.03 5.56 -12.14
CA SER A 97 -6.26 7.01 -12.03
C SER A 97 -5.10 7.75 -11.36
N ASN A 98 -4.01 7.04 -11.03
CA ASN A 98 -2.88 7.50 -10.23
C ASN A 98 -3.23 7.83 -8.76
N GLU A 99 -4.37 7.34 -8.26
CA GLU A 99 -4.69 7.50 -6.84
C GLU A 99 -3.89 6.52 -5.98
N PRO A 100 -3.37 6.94 -4.81
CA PRO A 100 -2.61 6.05 -3.93
C PRO A 100 -3.50 4.91 -3.40
N VAL A 101 -3.07 3.67 -3.64
CA VAL A 101 -3.66 2.46 -3.05
C VAL A 101 -2.84 1.98 -1.86
N VAL A 102 -1.51 2.01 -1.99
CA VAL A 102 -0.57 1.71 -0.91
C VAL A 102 0.45 2.83 -0.81
N LEU A 103 0.55 3.44 0.36
CA LEU A 103 1.61 4.38 0.67
C LEU A 103 2.90 3.64 1.01
N LEU A 104 3.99 4.06 0.40
CA LEU A 104 5.30 3.51 0.72
C LEU A 104 5.66 3.83 2.17
N TRP A 105 6.05 2.81 2.94
CA TRP A 105 6.33 2.93 4.36
C TRP A 105 7.45 3.90 4.72
N THR A 106 8.37 4.16 3.79
CA THR A 106 9.46 5.12 3.98
C THR A 106 9.05 6.56 3.69
N SER A 107 7.86 6.78 3.12
CA SER A 107 7.35 8.13 2.84
C SER A 107 7.19 8.94 4.12
N PRO A 108 7.40 10.27 4.08
CA PRO A 108 7.28 11.12 5.27
C PRO A 108 5.92 10.98 5.97
N LEU A 109 4.84 10.89 5.19
CA LEU A 109 3.47 10.79 5.70
C LEU A 109 3.24 9.44 6.41
N ALA A 110 3.64 8.33 5.78
CA ALA A 110 3.55 7.00 6.40
C ALA A 110 4.39 6.89 7.67
N LYS A 111 5.60 7.49 7.71
CA LYS A 111 6.42 7.54 8.92
C LYS A 111 5.71 8.29 10.06
N LYS A 112 5.21 9.50 9.79
CA LYS A 112 4.46 10.32 10.75
C LYS A 112 3.33 9.53 11.42
N TRP A 113 2.52 8.81 10.63
CA TRP A 113 1.38 8.05 11.17
C TRP A 113 1.78 6.77 11.90
N ARG A 114 2.82 6.07 11.45
CA ARG A 114 3.34 4.87 12.13
C ARG A 114 4.06 5.19 13.43
N GLU A 115 4.62 6.38 13.55
CA GLU A 115 5.33 6.85 14.75
C GLU A 115 4.39 7.50 15.78
N ALA A 116 3.10 7.67 15.44
CA ALA A 116 2.10 8.17 16.39
C ALA A 116 2.00 7.28 17.63
N LEU A 117 1.80 7.89 18.80
CA LEU A 117 1.71 7.16 20.07
C LEU A 117 0.25 7.08 20.52
N PRO A 118 -0.21 5.99 21.16
CA PRO A 118 -1.59 5.90 21.65
C PRO A 118 -2.01 7.04 22.59
N GLU A 119 -1.09 7.53 23.43
CA GLU A 119 -1.33 8.67 24.33
C GLU A 119 -1.35 10.04 23.63
N ASN A 120 -0.81 10.11 22.42
CA ASN A 120 -0.80 11.32 21.59
C ASN A 120 -0.91 10.94 20.11
N PRO A 121 -2.09 10.46 19.66
CA PRO A 121 -2.24 9.86 18.35
C PRO A 121 -2.26 10.89 17.21
N GLY A 122 -2.37 12.18 17.55
CA GLY A 122 -2.51 13.26 16.57
C GLY A 122 -3.78 13.07 15.74
N GLU A 123 -3.61 12.91 14.43
CA GLU A 123 -4.71 12.73 13.48
C GLU A 123 -5.10 11.25 13.25
N VAL A 124 -4.34 10.31 13.82
CA VAL A 124 -4.55 8.86 13.65
C VAL A 124 -5.71 8.40 14.54
N VAL A 125 -6.83 8.06 13.93
CA VAL A 125 -8.03 7.57 14.64
C VAL A 125 -7.98 6.06 14.85
N LEU A 126 -7.40 5.34 13.89
CA LEU A 126 -7.15 3.90 13.95
C LEU A 126 -5.73 3.65 13.43
N ARG A 127 -4.97 2.79 14.11
CA ARG A 127 -3.79 2.14 13.53
C ARG A 127 -3.89 0.63 13.75
N ARG A 128 -4.09 -0.08 12.64
CA ARG A 128 -4.26 -1.52 12.58
C ARG A 128 -3.04 -2.15 11.93
N GLN A 129 -2.34 -3.01 12.67
CA GLN A 129 -1.32 -3.88 12.11
C GLN A 129 -1.99 -5.10 11.48
N LEU A 130 -1.63 -5.39 10.24
CA LEU A 130 -2.14 -6.54 9.48
C LEU A 130 -1.07 -7.63 9.45
N ARG A 131 -1.46 -8.85 9.82
CA ARG A 131 -0.63 -10.04 9.66
C ARG A 131 -1.00 -10.68 8.32
N CYS A 132 -0.18 -10.42 7.32
CA CYS A 132 -0.39 -10.91 5.97
C CYS A 132 0.68 -11.95 5.59
N VAL A 133 0.27 -13.00 4.88
CA VAL A 133 1.16 -13.89 4.13
C VAL A 133 0.90 -13.61 2.66
N GLN A 134 1.81 -12.87 2.03
CA GLN A 134 1.58 -12.28 0.71
C GLN A 134 0.21 -11.55 0.66
N ARG A 135 -0.72 -12.04 -0.16
CA ARG A 135 -2.05 -11.43 -0.35
C ARG A 135 -3.11 -11.87 0.68
N VAL A 136 -2.80 -12.82 1.55
CA VAL A 136 -3.77 -13.38 2.50
C VAL A 136 -3.65 -12.66 3.84
N VAL A 137 -4.76 -12.08 4.32
CA VAL A 137 -4.87 -11.44 5.64
C VAL A 137 -5.23 -12.51 6.67
N GLU A 138 -4.25 -12.94 7.46
CA GLU A 138 -4.46 -13.97 8.49
C GLU A 138 -4.95 -13.40 9.82
N GLY A 139 -4.80 -12.09 10.03
CA GLY A 139 -5.13 -11.47 11.30
C GLY A 139 -4.85 -9.98 11.33
N TYR A 140 -5.31 -9.35 12.40
CA TYR A 140 -4.99 -7.96 12.69
C TYR A 140 -4.92 -7.70 14.21
N PHE A 141 -4.25 -6.60 14.56
CA PHE A 141 -4.17 -6.04 15.90
C PHE A 141 -4.26 -4.51 15.82
N ASP A 142 -5.11 -3.90 16.63
CA ASP A 142 -5.30 -2.44 16.66
C ASP A 142 -4.43 -1.84 17.77
N GLU A 143 -3.42 -1.05 17.39
CA GLU A 143 -2.51 -0.37 18.31
C GLU A 143 -3.08 0.96 18.80
N ILE A 144 -3.81 1.65 17.92
CA ILE A 144 -4.58 2.85 18.23
C ILE A 144 -5.99 2.55 17.77
N ALA A 145 -6.96 2.72 18.65
CA ALA A 145 -8.38 2.57 18.35
C ALA A 145 -9.17 3.66 19.08
N PRO A 146 -10.35 4.03 18.57
CA PRO A 146 -11.26 4.90 19.31
C PRO A 146 -11.54 4.33 20.70
N PRO A 147 -11.68 5.17 21.74
CA PRO A 147 -12.06 4.69 23.05
C PRO A 147 -13.38 3.91 22.97
N VAL A 148 -13.38 2.70 23.52
CA VAL A 148 -14.59 1.88 23.63
C VAL A 148 -15.55 2.63 24.55
N SER A 149 -16.69 3.06 24.01
CA SER A 149 -17.77 3.71 24.78
C SER A 149 -18.56 2.68 25.57
#